data_AF-A0AAF0RYL2-F1
#
_entry.id   AF-A0AAF0RYL2-F1
#
_cell.length_a   1.000
_cell.length_b   1.000
_cell.length_c   1.000
_cell.angle_alpha   90.00
_cell.angle_beta   90.00
_cell.angle_gamma   90.00
#
_symmetry.space_group_name_H-M   'P 1'
#
loop_
_entity.id
_entity.type
_entity.pdbx_description
1 polymer ?
#
loop_
_entity_poly.entity_id
_entity_poly.type
_entity_poly.pdbx_seq_one_letter_code
_entity_poly.pdbx_strand_id
1 'polypeptide(L)'
;MTKVTASYWQPDDSHCVSREYLKTAAWSADFAVQVRAGFTLEEVRAVRTALGASTATVTAAAGDGLAAWELTLTNPSGATPTAPLLVDEQGYRLVTAAAAIPDVTVAQQGNSTTIRVRTPESMPAAAAWLRTHLDGDDSSVYVGTAKTWTTYVSVTGLSPVTEETVETAAQVAAAHPDVRRLSVSGSLVTAVVPTERQAKQVVAEFERTPADSDRQRVSAWWPDGNGHEVSGRVGSAR
;
A
#
# COMPACT_ATOMS: atom_id res chain seq x y z
N MET A 1 -0.66 -2.00 -29.19
CA MET A 1 0.38 -0.97 -28.99
C MET A 1 0.51 -0.66 -27.50
N THR A 2 1.50 -1.28 -26.85
CA THR A 2 1.87 -1.07 -25.44
C THR A 2 2.43 0.35 -25.28
N LYS A 3 1.98 1.11 -24.27
CA LYS A 3 2.49 2.46 -24.01
C LYS A 3 3.42 2.43 -22.82
N VAL A 4 4.69 2.12 -23.06
CA VAL A 4 5.74 2.19 -22.03
C VAL A 4 6.04 3.68 -21.76
N THR A 5 5.92 4.12 -20.51
CA THR A 5 6.19 5.52 -20.11
C THR A 5 7.31 5.55 -19.07
N ALA A 6 8.56 5.46 -19.54
CA ALA A 6 9.74 5.55 -18.68
C ALA A 6 9.84 6.94 -18.02
N SER A 7 9.95 6.99 -16.69
CA SER A 7 10.16 8.23 -15.92
C SER A 7 11.40 8.07 -15.06
N TYR A 8 12.48 8.77 -15.41
CA TYR A 8 13.79 8.66 -14.76
C TYR A 8 13.88 9.55 -13.52
N TRP A 9 14.45 9.01 -12.43
CA TRP A 9 14.87 9.77 -11.25
C TRP A 9 16.35 9.51 -10.97
N GLN A 10 17.10 10.59 -10.77
CA GLN A 10 18.52 10.56 -10.43
C GLN A 10 18.61 10.90 -8.93
N PRO A 11 19.16 10.02 -8.07
CA PRO A 11 19.35 10.34 -6.66
C PRO A 11 20.48 11.35 -6.55
N ASP A 12 20.17 12.60 -6.22
CA ASP A 12 21.07 13.73 -5.90
C ASP A 12 22.35 13.87 -6.72
N ASP A 13 22.42 14.86 -7.61
CA ASP A 13 23.26 16.03 -7.28
C ASP A 13 23.05 17.23 -8.24
N SER A 14 23.29 18.39 -7.68
CA SER A 14 22.96 19.75 -8.15
C SER A 14 23.84 20.29 -9.30
N HIS A 15 24.17 19.46 -10.30
CA HIS A 15 24.97 19.87 -11.45
C HIS A 15 24.29 19.62 -12.81
N CYS A 16 24.32 20.63 -13.69
CA CYS A 16 23.88 20.48 -15.09
C CYS A 16 24.69 19.38 -15.77
N VAL A 17 24.00 18.35 -16.26
CA VAL A 17 24.59 17.13 -16.81
C VAL A 17 25.35 17.43 -18.11
N SER A 18 26.64 17.06 -18.18
CA SER A 18 27.41 17.06 -19.43
C SER A 18 27.17 15.75 -20.21
N ARG A 19 27.21 15.82 -21.55
CA ARG A 19 26.98 14.68 -22.45
C ARG A 19 27.95 13.51 -22.25
N GLU A 20 29.11 13.79 -21.64
CA GLU A 20 30.17 12.82 -21.37
C GLU A 20 29.84 11.97 -20.13
N TYR A 21 29.28 12.59 -19.09
CA TYR A 21 28.87 11.91 -17.85
C TYR A 21 27.76 10.87 -18.07
N LEU A 22 26.86 11.13 -19.04
CA LEU A 22 25.78 10.20 -19.43
C LEU A 22 26.27 8.89 -20.05
N LYS A 23 27.50 8.82 -20.57
CA LYS A 23 28.01 7.63 -21.28
C LYS A 23 28.69 6.61 -20.37
N THR A 24 29.08 7.01 -19.16
CA THR A 24 29.96 6.21 -18.29
C THR A 24 29.33 5.89 -16.93
N ALA A 25 28.12 6.36 -16.64
CA ALA A 25 27.44 6.08 -15.38
C ALA A 25 27.02 4.61 -15.29
N ALA A 26 27.25 3.97 -14.13
CA ALA A 26 26.65 2.69 -13.78
C ALA A 26 25.16 2.93 -13.48
N TRP A 27 24.30 2.75 -14.49
CA TRP A 27 22.92 3.21 -14.48
C TRP A 27 22.05 2.36 -13.55
N SER A 28 21.56 2.99 -12.47
CA SER A 28 20.26 2.65 -11.89
C SER A 28 19.28 3.74 -12.32
N ALA A 29 18.22 3.35 -12.99
CA ALA A 29 17.12 4.22 -13.39
C ALA A 29 15.84 3.57 -12.91
N ASP A 30 14.96 4.33 -12.28
CA ASP A 30 13.60 3.90 -12.01
C ASP A 30 12.76 4.08 -13.28
N PHE A 31 11.89 3.12 -13.57
CA PHE A 31 11.01 3.15 -14.74
C PHE A 31 9.55 2.92 -14.34
N ALA A 32 8.61 3.56 -15.04
CA ALA A 32 7.20 3.19 -14.98
C ALA A 32 6.79 2.54 -16.30
N VAL A 33 6.10 1.41 -16.25
CA VAL A 33 5.69 0.66 -17.44
C VAL A 33 4.17 0.49 -17.37
N GLN A 34 3.44 1.21 -18.21
CA GLN A 34 2.00 1.03 -18.33
C GLN A 34 1.71 0.00 -19.41
N VAL A 35 0.95 -1.04 -19.05
CA VAL A 35 0.57 -2.12 -19.96
C VAL A 35 -0.95 -2.19 -20.09
N ARG A 36 -1.42 -2.76 -21.21
CA ARG A 36 -2.86 -2.90 -21.48
C ARG A 36 -3.45 -4.01 -20.60
N ALA A 37 -4.77 -4.01 -20.44
CA ALA A 37 -5.47 -5.15 -19.88
C ALA A 37 -5.12 -6.43 -20.64
N GLY A 38 -4.87 -7.52 -19.91
CA GLY A 38 -4.48 -8.82 -20.48
C GLY A 38 -2.98 -9.04 -20.71
N PHE A 39 -2.11 -8.16 -20.18
CA PHE A 39 -0.66 -8.36 -20.22
C PHE A 39 -0.25 -9.62 -19.44
N THR A 40 0.46 -10.53 -20.10
CA THR A 40 0.78 -11.88 -19.62
C THR A 40 2.05 -11.93 -18.79
N LEU A 41 2.22 -13.00 -18.00
CA LEU A 41 3.47 -13.26 -17.27
C LEU A 41 4.70 -13.35 -18.19
N GLU A 42 4.55 -13.88 -19.40
CA GLU A 42 5.63 -13.93 -20.39
C GLU A 42 6.08 -12.52 -20.81
N GLU A 43 5.14 -11.62 -21.02
CA GLU A 43 5.44 -10.23 -21.36
C GLU A 43 6.04 -9.45 -20.18
N VAL A 44 5.63 -9.75 -18.93
CA VAL A 44 6.28 -9.22 -17.71
C VAL A 44 7.74 -9.68 -17.65
N ARG A 45 8.02 -10.96 -17.92
CA ARG A 45 9.38 -11.50 -18.00
C ARG A 45 10.19 -10.78 -19.08
N ALA A 46 9.60 -10.53 -20.25
CA ALA A 46 10.27 -9.79 -21.33
C ALA A 46 10.64 -8.34 -20.91
N VAL A 47 9.74 -7.63 -20.21
CA VAL A 47 10.03 -6.31 -19.64
C VAL A 47 11.17 -6.40 -18.62
N ARG A 48 11.15 -7.38 -17.71
CA ARG A 48 12.23 -7.60 -16.74
C ARG A 48 13.57 -7.83 -17.42
N THR A 49 13.63 -8.69 -18.44
CA THR A 49 14.85 -8.95 -19.23
C THR A 49 15.39 -7.67 -19.86
N ALA A 50 14.50 -6.80 -20.38
CA ALA A 50 14.91 -5.53 -21.00
C ALA A 50 15.46 -4.50 -19.99
N LEU A 51 15.03 -4.55 -18.73
CA LEU A 51 15.44 -3.60 -17.67
C LEU A 51 16.83 -3.90 -17.07
N GLY A 52 17.31 -5.14 -17.17
CA GLY A 52 18.59 -5.54 -16.59
C GLY A 52 18.69 -5.26 -15.08
N ALA A 53 19.67 -4.46 -14.67
CA ALA A 53 19.90 -4.10 -13.26
C ALA A 53 18.99 -2.97 -12.73
N SER A 54 18.14 -2.39 -13.59
CA SER A 54 17.26 -1.27 -13.22
C SER A 54 15.98 -1.74 -12.52
N THR A 55 15.30 -0.79 -11.86
CA THR A 55 14.01 -1.01 -11.19
C THR A 55 12.87 -0.49 -12.07
N ALA A 56 11.73 -1.18 -12.08
CA ALA A 56 10.53 -0.66 -12.71
C ALA A 56 9.25 -1.00 -11.95
N THR A 57 8.22 -0.18 -12.09
CA THR A 57 6.84 -0.53 -11.71
C THR A 57 6.03 -0.80 -12.96
N VAL A 58 5.47 -2.00 -13.07
CA VAL A 58 4.53 -2.38 -14.14
C VAL A 58 3.12 -2.18 -13.63
N THR A 59 2.27 -1.49 -14.39
CA THR A 59 0.87 -1.22 -14.05
C THR A 59 -0.07 -1.65 -15.16
N ALA A 60 -1.13 -2.39 -14.85
CA ALA A 60 -2.17 -2.78 -15.81
C ALA A 60 -3.57 -2.67 -15.21
N ALA A 61 -4.58 -2.52 -16.07
CA ALA A 61 -5.97 -2.72 -15.68
C ALA A 61 -6.31 -4.23 -15.59
N ALA A 62 -7.09 -4.61 -14.58
CA ALA A 62 -7.74 -5.91 -14.50
C ALA A 62 -9.03 -5.86 -15.32
N GLY A 63 -8.93 -6.15 -16.63
CA GLY A 63 -10.10 -6.18 -17.53
C GLY A 63 -10.77 -4.81 -17.74
N ASP A 64 -12.10 -4.82 -17.91
CA ASP A 64 -12.93 -3.71 -18.43
C ASP A 64 -13.09 -2.48 -17.51
N GLY A 65 -12.10 -2.17 -16.66
CA GLY A 65 -11.78 -0.76 -16.39
C GLY A 65 -12.09 -0.16 -15.02
N LEU A 66 -12.04 -0.92 -13.91
CA LEU A 66 -12.13 -0.31 -12.56
C LEU A 66 -11.01 -0.70 -11.59
N ALA A 67 -10.47 -1.91 -11.70
CA ALA A 67 -9.36 -2.39 -10.88
C ALA A 67 -8.06 -2.39 -11.68
N ALA A 68 -6.93 -2.19 -11.02
CA ALA A 68 -5.60 -2.30 -11.60
C ALA A 68 -4.69 -3.17 -10.72
N TRP A 69 -3.57 -3.60 -11.28
CA TRP A 69 -2.48 -4.19 -10.52
C TRP A 69 -1.17 -3.48 -10.81
N GLU A 70 -0.30 -3.45 -9.80
CA GLU A 70 1.02 -2.85 -9.83
C GLU A 70 2.06 -3.86 -9.33
N LEU A 71 3.12 -4.08 -10.10
CA LEU A 71 4.21 -5.00 -9.79
C LEU A 71 5.55 -4.27 -9.88
N THR A 72 6.28 -4.18 -8.78
CA THR A 72 7.63 -3.63 -8.78
C THR A 72 8.65 -4.71 -9.10
N LEU A 73 9.36 -4.52 -10.21
CA LEU A 73 10.46 -5.33 -10.69
C LEU A 73 11.78 -4.71 -10.21
N THR A 74 12.43 -5.31 -9.23
CA THR A 74 13.78 -4.91 -8.77
C THR A 74 14.79 -6.02 -9.07
N ASN A 75 16.04 -5.63 -9.36
CA ASN A 75 17.15 -6.59 -9.29
C ASN A 75 17.76 -6.53 -7.88
N PRO A 76 17.66 -7.58 -7.06
CA PRO A 76 18.45 -7.65 -5.85
C PRO A 76 19.92 -7.82 -6.27
N SER A 77 20.68 -6.71 -6.24
CA SER A 77 22.09 -6.57 -6.62
C SER A 77 22.37 -6.46 -8.14
N GLY A 78 23.18 -5.47 -8.51
CA GLY A 78 23.74 -5.29 -9.87
C GLY A 78 24.74 -6.37 -10.29
N ALA A 79 24.61 -7.60 -9.77
CA ALA A 79 25.37 -8.76 -10.18
C ALA A 79 24.58 -9.58 -11.21
N THR A 80 25.31 -10.28 -12.08
CA THR A 80 24.79 -11.30 -12.98
C THR A 80 23.92 -12.28 -12.18
N PRO A 81 22.67 -12.56 -12.58
CA PRO A 81 21.76 -13.40 -11.80
C PRO A 81 22.30 -14.83 -11.73
N THR A 82 22.94 -15.19 -10.63
CA THR A 82 23.44 -16.55 -10.35
C THR A 82 22.46 -17.38 -9.52
N ALA A 83 21.37 -16.78 -9.04
CA ALA A 83 20.27 -17.48 -8.39
C ALA A 83 18.94 -17.19 -9.14
N PRO A 84 18.02 -18.18 -9.22
CA PRO A 84 16.71 -17.97 -9.82
C PRO A 84 15.94 -16.92 -9.02
N LEU A 85 15.45 -15.89 -9.70
CA LEU A 85 14.53 -14.89 -9.17
C LEU A 85 13.25 -15.59 -8.73
N LEU A 86 13.05 -15.78 -7.43
CA LEU A 86 11.94 -16.57 -6.88
C LEU A 86 10.59 -15.82 -6.85
N VAL A 87 10.50 -14.54 -7.22
CA VAL A 87 9.34 -13.69 -6.84
C VAL A 87 8.65 -12.94 -7.99
N ASP A 88 9.02 -13.11 -9.26
CA ASP A 88 8.30 -12.41 -10.35
C ASP A 88 6.98 -13.08 -10.73
N GLU A 89 6.88 -14.41 -10.61
CA GLU A 89 5.66 -15.16 -10.94
C GLU A 89 4.66 -15.19 -9.79
N GLN A 90 5.14 -15.37 -8.57
CA GLN A 90 4.28 -15.33 -7.39
C GLN A 90 3.72 -13.92 -7.18
N GLY A 91 4.55 -12.87 -7.30
CA GLY A 91 4.11 -11.48 -7.22
C GLY A 91 3.04 -11.15 -8.27
N TYR A 92 3.27 -11.52 -9.53
CA TYR A 92 2.27 -11.37 -10.61
C TYR A 92 0.95 -12.08 -10.29
N ARG A 93 0.98 -13.35 -9.90
CA ARG A 93 -0.24 -14.12 -9.57
C ARG A 93 -0.98 -13.52 -8.37
N LEU A 94 -0.23 -13.06 -7.37
CA LEU A 94 -0.78 -12.44 -6.17
C LEU A 94 -1.53 -11.14 -6.53
N VAL A 95 -0.89 -10.19 -7.22
CA VAL A 95 -1.51 -8.89 -7.53
C VAL A 95 -2.66 -9.00 -8.52
N THR A 96 -2.59 -9.95 -9.46
CA THR A 96 -3.69 -10.20 -10.39
C THR A 96 -4.90 -10.84 -9.71
N ALA A 97 -4.69 -11.78 -8.78
CA ALA A 97 -5.75 -12.35 -7.99
C ALA A 97 -6.36 -11.33 -7.01
N ALA A 98 -5.53 -10.52 -6.34
CA ALA A 98 -5.99 -9.46 -5.46
C ALA A 98 -6.81 -8.39 -6.18
N ALA A 99 -6.42 -8.01 -7.40
CA ALA A 99 -7.15 -7.06 -8.23
C ALA A 99 -8.54 -7.56 -8.67
N ALA A 100 -8.81 -8.87 -8.57
CA ALA A 100 -10.11 -9.47 -8.86
C ALA A 100 -11.08 -9.45 -7.67
N ILE A 101 -10.62 -9.06 -6.47
CA ILE A 101 -11.49 -8.91 -5.30
C ILE A 101 -12.48 -7.76 -5.54
N PRO A 102 -13.76 -7.91 -5.15
CA PRO A 102 -14.74 -6.82 -5.25
C PRO A 102 -14.26 -5.52 -4.61
N ASP A 103 -14.58 -4.39 -5.25
CA ASP A 103 -14.22 -3.02 -4.84
C ASP A 103 -12.71 -2.71 -4.72
N VAL A 104 -11.83 -3.64 -5.06
CA VAL A 104 -10.41 -3.32 -5.22
C VAL A 104 -10.24 -2.38 -6.41
N THR A 105 -9.53 -1.29 -6.16
CA THR A 105 -9.15 -0.32 -7.19
C THR A 105 -7.73 -0.58 -7.68
N VAL A 106 -6.82 -0.96 -6.78
CA VAL A 106 -5.46 -1.37 -7.13
C VAL A 106 -4.94 -2.41 -6.16
N ALA A 107 -4.29 -3.47 -6.67
CA ALA A 107 -3.43 -4.34 -5.88
C ALA A 107 -1.96 -4.13 -6.26
N GLN A 108 -1.09 -3.93 -5.29
CA GLN A 108 0.32 -3.61 -5.52
C GLN A 108 1.22 -4.59 -4.79
N GLN A 109 2.28 -5.05 -5.44
CA GLN A 109 3.38 -5.76 -4.79
C GLN A 109 4.70 -5.04 -5.09
N GLY A 110 5.37 -4.65 -4.01
CA GLY A 110 6.73 -4.12 -4.01
C GLY A 110 7.50 -4.69 -2.83
N ASN A 111 8.04 -3.82 -1.96
CA ASN A 111 8.64 -4.26 -0.69
C ASN A 111 7.60 -4.77 0.32
N SER A 112 6.33 -4.41 0.11
CA SER A 112 5.16 -4.91 0.82
C SER A 112 4.03 -5.15 -0.18
N THR A 113 3.02 -5.92 0.23
CA THR A 113 1.80 -6.09 -0.57
C THR A 113 0.74 -5.12 -0.07
N THR A 114 0.08 -4.41 -0.97
CA THR A 114 -0.96 -3.44 -0.59
C THR A 114 -2.20 -3.57 -1.47
N ILE A 115 -3.38 -3.56 -0.83
CA ILE A 115 -4.66 -3.54 -1.53
C ILE A 115 -5.36 -2.19 -1.29
N ARG A 116 -5.70 -1.51 -2.36
CA ARG A 116 -6.50 -0.28 -2.35
C ARG A 116 -7.94 -0.64 -2.62
N VAL A 117 -8.84 -0.26 -1.73
CA VAL A 117 -10.29 -0.48 -1.90
C VAL A 117 -11.03 0.84 -2.10
N ARG A 118 -12.18 0.77 -2.79
CA ARG A 118 -13.01 1.93 -3.09
C ARG A 118 -13.73 2.46 -1.86
N THR A 119 -14.21 1.58 -0.99
CA THR A 119 -15.00 1.94 0.18
C THR A 119 -14.45 1.27 1.45
N PRO A 120 -14.68 1.85 2.63
CA PRO A 120 -14.26 1.25 3.89
C PRO A 120 -14.82 -0.16 4.14
N GLU A 121 -16.05 -0.43 3.69
CA GLU A 121 -16.76 -1.69 3.91
C GLU A 121 -16.07 -2.88 3.24
N SER A 122 -15.30 -2.64 2.18
CA SER A 122 -14.55 -3.69 1.48
C SER A 122 -13.20 -4.02 2.14
N MET A 123 -12.77 -3.24 3.15
CA MET A 123 -11.48 -3.44 3.84
C MET A 123 -11.36 -4.79 4.54
N PRO A 124 -12.37 -5.29 5.30
CA PRO A 124 -12.28 -6.58 5.96
C PRO A 124 -12.06 -7.74 4.98
N ALA A 125 -12.78 -7.75 3.85
CA ALA A 125 -12.63 -8.78 2.82
C ALA A 125 -11.22 -8.76 2.19
N ALA A 126 -10.68 -7.58 1.90
CA ALA A 126 -9.31 -7.43 1.40
C ALA A 126 -8.26 -7.87 2.44
N ALA A 127 -8.47 -7.54 3.72
CA ALA A 127 -7.56 -7.94 4.80
C ALA A 127 -7.56 -9.46 5.02
N ALA A 128 -8.74 -10.10 5.03
CA ALA A 128 -8.87 -11.55 5.13
C ALA A 128 -8.18 -12.26 3.96
N TRP A 129 -8.30 -11.72 2.74
CA TRP A 129 -7.60 -12.24 1.58
C TRP A 129 -6.08 -12.17 1.76
N LEU A 130 -5.54 -11.04 2.22
CA LEU A 130 -4.09 -10.88 2.48
C LEU A 130 -3.59 -11.89 3.51
N ARG A 131 -4.31 -12.08 4.62
CA ARG A 131 -3.95 -13.08 5.65
C ARG A 131 -3.95 -14.52 5.13
N THR A 132 -4.78 -14.81 4.14
CA THR A 132 -4.86 -16.17 3.54
C THR A 132 -3.73 -16.43 2.55
N HIS A 133 -3.21 -15.38 1.90
CA HIS A 133 -2.28 -15.52 0.77
C HIS A 133 -0.84 -15.09 1.09
N LEU A 134 -0.60 -14.44 2.23
CA LEU A 134 0.70 -13.98 2.68
C LEU A 134 1.07 -14.63 4.00
N ASP A 135 2.29 -15.16 4.07
CA ASP A 135 2.84 -15.80 5.26
C ASP A 135 3.85 -14.87 5.94
N GLY A 136 3.36 -13.95 6.77
CA GLY A 136 4.19 -13.07 7.59
C GLY A 136 4.83 -11.87 6.87
N ASP A 137 4.71 -11.75 5.54
CA ASP A 137 5.15 -10.57 4.80
C ASP A 137 4.39 -9.31 5.22
N ASP A 138 5.03 -8.14 5.19
CA ASP A 138 4.33 -6.86 5.47
C ASP A 138 3.22 -6.62 4.43
N SER A 139 2.00 -6.40 4.92
CA SER A 139 0.88 -6.03 4.05
C SER A 139 -0.08 -5.05 4.68
N SER A 140 -0.81 -4.34 3.82
CA SER A 140 -1.79 -3.34 4.24
C SER A 140 -2.98 -3.23 3.30
N VAL A 141 -4.07 -2.68 3.84
CA VAL A 141 -5.25 -2.27 3.09
C VAL A 141 -5.48 -0.78 3.31
N TYR A 142 -5.85 -0.05 2.27
CA TYR A 142 -6.22 1.35 2.44
C TYR A 142 -7.32 1.81 1.48
N VAL A 143 -7.99 2.90 1.87
CA VAL A 143 -8.96 3.65 1.06
C VAL A 143 -8.27 4.93 0.55
N GLY A 144 -8.31 5.15 -0.77
CA GLY A 144 -7.76 6.35 -1.41
C GLY A 144 -6.85 6.05 -2.60
N THR A 145 -5.81 6.87 -2.76
CA THR A 145 -4.83 6.80 -3.86
C THR A 145 -3.44 6.46 -3.34
N ALA A 146 -2.52 6.12 -4.24
CA ALA A 146 -1.11 5.91 -3.90
C ALA A 146 -0.45 7.09 -3.19
N LYS A 147 -0.89 8.33 -3.47
CA LYS A 147 -0.30 9.55 -2.90
C LYS A 147 -1.03 10.05 -1.66
N THR A 148 -2.31 9.73 -1.53
CA THR A 148 -3.20 10.26 -0.50
C THR A 148 -4.23 9.21 -0.12
N TRP A 149 -4.27 8.81 1.14
CA TRP A 149 -5.25 7.87 1.67
C TRP A 149 -6.01 8.49 2.83
N THR A 150 -7.27 8.07 3.00
CA THR A 150 -8.11 8.47 4.13
C THR A 150 -8.05 7.45 5.25
N THR A 151 -7.96 6.16 4.93
CA THR A 151 -7.84 5.08 5.91
C THR A 151 -6.78 4.09 5.49
N TYR A 152 -5.90 3.69 6.41
CA TYR A 152 -4.82 2.72 6.22
C TYR A 152 -4.78 1.76 7.40
N VAL A 153 -4.68 0.46 7.13
CA VAL A 153 -4.59 -0.59 8.14
C VAL A 153 -3.44 -1.55 7.81
N SER A 154 -2.54 -1.80 8.75
CA SER A 154 -1.49 -2.83 8.66
C SER A 154 -2.06 -4.21 8.98
N VAL A 155 -2.05 -5.14 8.03
CA VAL A 155 -2.76 -6.43 8.14
C VAL A 155 -1.84 -7.57 8.57
N THR A 156 -0.65 -7.68 7.97
CA THR A 156 0.38 -8.69 8.30
C THR A 156 1.74 -8.03 8.49
N GLY A 157 2.72 -8.78 8.99
CA GLY A 157 4.11 -8.34 9.12
C GLY A 157 4.50 -7.81 10.49
N LEU A 158 5.19 -6.66 10.55
CA LEU A 158 5.83 -6.16 11.78
C LEU A 158 4.87 -5.61 12.84
N SER A 159 3.69 -5.13 12.45
CA SER A 159 2.70 -4.57 13.37
C SER A 159 1.28 -4.87 12.88
N PRO A 160 0.92 -6.15 12.76
CA PRO A 160 -0.37 -6.57 12.24
C PRO A 160 -1.46 -6.21 13.24
N VAL A 161 -2.67 -6.04 12.73
CA VAL A 161 -3.87 -5.93 13.55
C VAL A 161 -4.73 -7.18 13.41
N THR A 162 -5.62 -7.43 14.36
CA THR A 162 -6.62 -8.51 14.32
C THR A 162 -7.75 -8.20 13.33
N GLU A 163 -8.61 -9.19 13.06
CA GLU A 163 -9.81 -9.01 12.24
C GLU A 163 -10.76 -7.96 12.86
N GLU A 164 -10.95 -8.02 14.17
CA GLU A 164 -11.81 -7.09 14.90
C GLU A 164 -11.33 -5.64 14.78
N THR A 165 -10.02 -5.39 14.86
CA THR A 165 -9.45 -4.05 14.63
C THR A 165 -9.67 -3.56 13.19
N VAL A 166 -9.60 -4.45 12.19
CA VAL A 166 -9.93 -4.08 10.78
C VAL A 166 -11.40 -3.69 10.67
N GLU A 167 -12.28 -4.46 11.29
CA GLU A 167 -13.73 -4.18 11.29
C GLU A 167 -14.04 -2.86 11.97
N THR A 168 -13.46 -2.56 13.13
CA THR A 168 -13.59 -1.26 13.80
C THR A 168 -13.09 -0.13 12.89
N ALA A 169 -11.92 -0.29 12.26
CA ALA A 169 -11.38 0.73 11.36
C ALA A 169 -12.32 1.02 10.17
N ALA A 170 -12.90 -0.04 9.58
CA ALA A 170 -13.88 0.07 8.51
C ALA A 170 -15.16 0.79 8.98
N GLN A 171 -15.70 0.42 10.14
CA GLN A 171 -16.90 1.03 10.73
C GLN A 171 -16.68 2.52 11.05
N VAL A 172 -15.54 2.86 11.66
CA VAL A 172 -15.17 4.24 11.98
C VAL A 172 -15.05 5.07 10.71
N ALA A 173 -14.38 4.56 9.68
CA ALA A 173 -14.22 5.25 8.41
C ALA A 173 -15.55 5.42 7.66
N ALA A 174 -16.46 4.43 7.74
CA ALA A 174 -17.79 4.52 7.16
C ALA A 174 -18.68 5.53 7.91
N ALA A 175 -18.61 5.57 9.25
CA ALA A 175 -19.37 6.50 10.10
C ALA A 175 -18.88 7.95 10.01
N HIS A 176 -17.61 8.15 9.62
CA HIS A 176 -16.97 9.45 9.52
C HIS A 176 -16.34 9.65 8.14
N PRO A 177 -17.16 9.85 7.07
CA PRO A 177 -16.65 9.98 5.69
C PRO A 177 -15.77 11.22 5.46
N ASP A 178 -15.76 12.14 6.43
CA ASP A 178 -14.94 13.35 6.46
C ASP A 178 -13.61 13.18 7.24
N VAL A 179 -13.29 11.95 7.68
CA VAL A 179 -11.94 11.56 8.13
C VAL A 179 -10.93 11.95 7.05
N ARG A 180 -9.94 12.75 7.47
CA ARG A 180 -8.83 13.15 6.58
C ARG A 180 -7.74 12.09 6.56
N ARG A 181 -7.55 11.39 7.68
CA ARG A 181 -6.53 10.35 7.86
C ARG A 181 -6.92 9.45 9.02
N LEU A 182 -6.88 8.14 8.84
CA LEU A 182 -7.04 7.11 9.87
C LEU A 182 -5.97 6.04 9.62
N SER A 183 -4.95 5.96 10.47
CA SER A 183 -3.89 4.95 10.39
C SER A 183 -4.04 3.99 11.54
N VAL A 184 -4.07 2.69 11.26
CA VAL A 184 -4.28 1.65 12.27
C VAL A 184 -3.17 0.60 12.14
N SER A 185 -2.41 0.42 13.21
CA SER A 185 -1.41 -0.63 13.34
C SER A 185 -1.49 -1.27 14.73
N GLY A 186 -0.83 -2.43 14.90
CA GLY A 186 -0.88 -3.15 16.18
C GLY A 186 -0.32 -2.38 17.39
N SER A 187 0.43 -1.28 17.15
CA SER A 187 0.97 -0.43 18.21
C SER A 187 0.27 0.92 18.35
N LEU A 188 -0.31 1.45 17.28
CA LEU A 188 -0.85 2.81 17.27
C LEU A 188 -2.00 2.97 16.28
N VAL A 189 -3.04 3.64 16.78
CA VAL A 189 -4.14 4.17 16.00
C VAL A 189 -4.08 5.70 16.02
N THR A 190 -4.08 6.31 14.83
CA THR A 190 -4.08 7.77 14.67
C THR A 190 -5.22 8.20 13.76
N ALA A 191 -5.92 9.28 14.12
CA ALA A 191 -7.01 9.81 13.29
C ALA A 191 -7.00 11.33 13.23
N VAL A 192 -7.27 11.89 12.05
CA VAL A 192 -7.50 13.33 11.85
C VAL A 192 -8.92 13.50 11.35
N VAL A 193 -9.75 14.14 12.17
CA VAL A 193 -11.19 14.33 11.93
C VAL A 193 -11.56 15.81 12.02
N PRO A 194 -12.68 16.25 11.44
CA PRO A 194 -13.01 17.68 11.43
C PRO A 194 -13.37 18.29 12.79
N THR A 195 -13.86 17.51 13.74
CA THR A 195 -14.38 18.03 15.02
C THR A 195 -13.88 17.25 16.24
N GLU A 196 -13.81 17.94 17.38
CA GLU A 196 -13.55 17.33 18.69
C GLU A 196 -14.52 16.18 19.00
N ARG A 197 -15.81 16.35 18.66
CA ARG A 197 -16.83 15.32 18.88
C ARG A 197 -16.49 14.03 18.13
N GLN A 198 -16.08 14.13 16.87
CA GLN A 198 -15.64 12.97 16.10
C GLN A 198 -14.34 12.39 16.67
N ALA A 199 -13.41 13.22 17.15
CA ALA A 199 -12.16 12.73 17.72
C ALA A 199 -12.42 11.85 18.96
N LYS A 200 -13.34 12.29 19.82
CA LYS A 200 -13.83 11.51 20.97
C LYS A 200 -14.54 10.22 20.54
N GLN A 201 -15.35 10.27 19.48
CA GLN A 201 -16.02 9.07 18.96
C GLN A 201 -15.02 8.04 18.45
N VAL A 202 -14.04 8.45 17.64
CA VAL A 202 -12.97 7.56 17.16
C VAL A 202 -12.24 6.91 18.33
N VAL A 203 -11.78 7.70 19.30
CA VAL A 203 -11.09 7.16 20.49
C VAL A 203 -11.97 6.16 21.23
N ALA A 204 -13.24 6.50 21.47
CA ALA A 204 -14.17 5.63 22.18
C ALA A 204 -14.43 4.30 21.47
N GLU A 205 -14.51 4.27 20.13
CA GLU A 205 -14.68 3.01 19.39
C GLU A 205 -13.46 2.09 19.53
N PHE A 206 -12.25 2.64 19.43
CA PHE A 206 -11.04 1.84 19.63
C PHE A 206 -10.81 1.46 21.10
N GLU A 207 -11.25 2.27 22.07
CA GLU A 207 -11.22 1.87 23.48
C GLU A 207 -12.10 0.64 23.77
N ARG A 208 -13.18 0.43 22.99
CA ARG A 208 -14.03 -0.77 23.07
C ARG A 208 -13.54 -1.96 22.28
N THR A 209 -12.65 -1.74 21.32
CA THR A 209 -12.05 -2.78 20.49
C THR A 209 -10.95 -3.50 21.26
N PRO A 210 -10.88 -4.84 21.29
CA PRO A 210 -9.76 -5.56 21.91
C PRO A 210 -8.41 -5.10 21.33
N ALA A 211 -7.46 -4.85 22.22
CA ALA A 211 -6.13 -4.43 21.81
C ALA A 211 -5.35 -5.56 21.14
N ASP A 212 -4.69 -5.23 20.02
CA ASP A 212 -3.74 -6.09 19.31
C ASP A 212 -2.40 -6.21 20.06
N SER A 213 -2.10 -5.25 20.94
CA SER A 213 -0.95 -5.31 21.85
C SER A 213 -1.22 -4.58 23.16
N ASP A 214 -0.58 -5.01 24.25
CA ASP A 214 -0.77 -4.47 25.61
C ASP A 214 -0.62 -2.94 25.71
N ARG A 215 0.13 -2.34 24.79
CA ARG A 215 0.44 -0.90 24.78
C ARG A 215 -0.15 -0.18 23.58
N GLN A 216 -1.09 -0.78 22.87
CA GLN A 216 -1.71 -0.15 21.71
C GLN A 216 -2.45 1.12 22.12
N ARG A 217 -2.07 2.24 21.51
CA ARG A 217 -2.64 3.57 21.79
C ARG A 217 -3.59 4.00 20.69
N VAL A 218 -4.56 4.82 21.04
CA VAL A 218 -5.38 5.56 20.07
C VAL A 218 -5.27 7.06 20.34
N SER A 219 -5.09 7.84 19.28
CA SER A 219 -5.01 9.29 19.33
C SER A 219 -5.76 9.90 18.15
N ALA A 220 -6.56 10.93 18.40
CA ALA A 220 -7.33 11.63 17.38
C ALA A 220 -7.20 13.15 17.52
N TRP A 221 -7.01 13.84 16.40
CA TRP A 221 -6.82 15.29 16.30
C TRP A 221 -7.89 15.92 15.42
N TRP A 222 -8.10 17.22 15.62
CA TRP A 222 -8.96 18.03 14.75
C TRP A 222 -8.31 19.39 14.44
N PRO A 223 -8.59 19.98 13.26
CA PRO A 223 -7.95 21.21 12.82
C PRO A 223 -8.63 22.44 13.44
N ASP A 224 -8.33 22.75 14.69
CA ASP A 224 -8.78 23.97 15.37
C ASP A 224 -7.70 25.06 15.48
N GLY A 225 -6.55 24.84 14.84
CA GLY A 225 -5.41 25.76 14.85
C GLY A 225 -4.51 25.65 16.09
N ASN A 226 -4.91 24.89 17.12
CA ASN A 226 -4.13 24.69 18.34
C ASN A 226 -3.51 23.29 18.46
N GLY A 227 -3.92 22.36 17.58
CA GLY A 227 -3.37 21.01 17.53
C GLY A 227 -3.86 20.11 18.67
N HIS A 228 -5.08 20.34 19.16
CA HIS A 228 -5.65 19.55 20.24
C HIS A 228 -5.80 18.07 19.88
N GLU A 229 -5.61 17.23 20.89
CA GLU A 229 -5.62 15.77 20.80
C GLU A 229 -6.59 15.19 21.84
N VAL A 230 -7.36 14.18 21.44
CA VAL A 230 -7.96 13.21 22.36
C VAL A 230 -7.17 11.91 22.23
N SER A 231 -6.79 11.31 23.34
CA SER A 231 -6.04 10.06 23.33
C SER A 231 -6.57 9.07 24.36
N GLY A 232 -6.37 7.79 24.09
CA GLY A 232 -6.81 6.67 24.91
C GLY A 232 -5.93 5.43 24.71
N ARG A 233 -6.38 4.30 25.26
CA ARG A 233 -5.75 3.00 25.09
C ARG A 233 -6.75 2.05 24.44
N VAL A 234 -6.33 1.36 23.38
CA VAL A 234 -7.20 0.38 22.72
C VAL A 234 -7.59 -0.71 23.74
N GLY A 235 -8.86 -1.10 23.75
CA GLY A 235 -9.38 -2.15 24.64
C GLY A 235 -9.47 -1.78 26.13
N SER A 236 -9.36 -0.50 26.50
CA SER A 236 -9.50 -0.07 27.89
C SER A 236 -10.94 0.02 28.39
N ALA A 237 -11.93 0.11 27.50
CA ALA A 237 -13.35 0.16 27.83
C ALA A 237 -13.99 -1.20 27.51
N ARG A 238 -14.01 -2.10 28.49
CA ARG A 238 -14.69 -3.40 28.41
C ARG A 238 -16.04 -3.35 29.11
#